data_AF-A0A9D1T8Y8-F1
#
_entry.id   AF-A0A9D1T8Y8-F1
#
_cell.length_a   1.000
_cell.length_b   1.000
_cell.length_c   1.000
_cell.angle_alpha   90.00
_cell.angle_beta   90.00
_cell.angle_gamma   90.00
#
_symmetry.space_group_name_H-M   'P 1'
#
loop_
_entity.id
_entity.type
_entity.pdbx_description
1 polymer ?
#
loop_
_entity_poly.entity_id
_entity_poly.type
_entity_poly.pdbx_seq_one_letter_code
_entity_poly.pdbx_strand_id
1 'polypeptide(L)'
;MKCGKCTASCPVGEEMDIKPHQFVSYVNRGEIEPLQKSGSLWKCLSCFACVQRCPRDVKPAKLIEAIRLTVIRERGQNYLSPDEIPQLLDPQLPQQLLVSAFRKYSK
;
A
#
# COMPACT_ATOMS: atom_id res chain seq x y z
N MET A 1 -20.38 12.72 0.91
CA MET A 1 -20.82 11.42 0.34
C MET A 1 -19.61 10.48 0.21
N LYS A 2 -19.71 9.23 0.66
CA LYS A 2 -18.68 8.19 0.49
C LYS A 2 -19.18 7.19 -0.55
N CYS A 3 -18.57 7.15 -1.75
CA CYS A 3 -19.11 6.41 -2.89
C CYS A 3 -18.49 5.02 -3.15
N GLY A 4 -17.40 4.65 -2.47
CA GLY A 4 -16.79 3.31 -2.59
C GLY A 4 -16.09 2.97 -3.92
N LYS A 5 -16.14 3.83 -4.94
CA LYS A 5 -15.63 3.53 -6.30
C LYS A 5 -14.14 3.19 -6.36
N CYS A 6 -13.33 3.76 -5.46
CA CYS A 6 -11.92 3.41 -5.31
C CYS A 6 -11.70 1.95 -4.88
N THR A 7 -12.60 1.40 -4.08
CA THR A 7 -12.57 -0.01 -3.67
C THR A 7 -13.04 -0.92 -4.78
N ALA A 8 -14.16 -0.58 -5.45
CA ALA A 8 -14.64 -1.35 -6.61
C ALA A 8 -13.61 -1.39 -7.77
N SER A 9 -12.72 -0.40 -7.85
CA SER A 9 -11.65 -0.34 -8.85
C SER A 9 -10.34 -1.01 -8.42
N CYS A 10 -10.25 -1.48 -7.17
CA CYS A 10 -9.02 -2.06 -6.64
C CYS A 10 -8.93 -3.54 -7.05
N PRO A 11 -7.91 -3.96 -7.81
CA PRO A 11 -7.78 -5.37 -8.23
C PRO A 11 -7.56 -6.33 -7.06
N VAL A 12 -7.02 -5.83 -5.95
CA VAL A 12 -6.73 -6.57 -4.72
C VAL A 12 -7.65 -6.16 -3.57
N GLY A 13 -8.80 -5.53 -3.88
CA GLY A 13 -9.70 -4.94 -2.88
C GLY A 13 -10.29 -5.95 -1.89
N GLU A 14 -10.39 -7.22 -2.28
CA GLU A 14 -10.89 -8.31 -1.42
C GLU A 14 -9.82 -8.89 -0.50
N GLU A 15 -8.53 -8.71 -0.80
CA GLU A 15 -7.42 -9.12 0.08
C GLU A 15 -7.05 -8.04 1.11
N MET A 16 -7.72 -6.89 1.07
CA MET A 16 -7.46 -5.74 1.92
C MET A 16 -8.40 -5.74 3.13
N ASP A 17 -7.86 -5.77 4.33
CA ASP A 17 -8.60 -5.66 5.59
C ASP A 17 -9.23 -4.26 5.76
N ILE A 18 -8.48 -3.21 5.37
CA ILE A 18 -8.99 -1.84 5.23
C ILE A 18 -8.99 -1.45 3.76
N LYS A 19 -10.18 -1.34 3.17
CA LYS A 19 -10.34 -1.03 1.74
C LYS A 19 -10.05 0.46 1.45
N PRO A 20 -9.70 0.85 0.21
CA PRO A 20 -9.31 2.22 -0.12
C PRO A 20 -10.28 3.33 0.32
N HIS A 21 -11.60 3.14 0.23
CA HIS A 21 -12.57 4.14 0.70
C HIS A 21 -12.64 4.26 2.23
N GLN A 22 -12.38 3.17 2.94
CA GLN A 22 -12.25 3.17 4.40
C GLN A 22 -10.98 3.90 4.78
N PHE A 23 -9.85 3.63 4.10
CA PHE A 23 -8.58 4.31 4.34
C PHE A 23 -8.72 5.85 4.32
N VAL A 24 -9.42 6.39 3.31
CA VAL A 24 -9.75 7.83 3.24
C VAL A 24 -10.56 8.29 4.46
N SER A 25 -11.51 7.47 4.91
CA SER A 25 -12.35 7.80 6.08
C SER A 25 -11.55 7.83 7.38
N TYR A 26 -10.65 6.88 7.60
CA TYR A 26 -9.78 6.83 8.79
C TYR A 26 -8.86 8.05 8.84
N VAL A 27 -8.20 8.37 7.72
CA VAL A 27 -7.35 9.58 7.61
C VAL A 27 -8.16 10.85 7.91
N ASN A 28 -9.37 10.97 7.36
CA ASN A 28 -10.22 12.14 7.61
C ASN A 28 -10.70 12.25 9.06
N ARG A 29 -10.70 11.15 9.84
CA ARG A 29 -11.01 11.14 11.28
C ARG A 29 -9.77 11.29 12.16
N GLY A 30 -8.57 11.33 11.58
CA GLY A 30 -7.31 11.35 12.34
C GLY A 30 -6.91 9.99 12.93
N GLU A 31 -7.58 8.90 12.54
CA GLU A 31 -7.33 7.55 13.06
C GLU A 31 -6.18 6.89 12.29
N ILE A 32 -4.94 7.27 12.60
CA ILE A 32 -3.74 6.80 11.86
C ILE A 32 -3.22 5.46 12.37
N GLU A 33 -3.25 5.23 13.68
CA GLU A 33 -2.70 4.02 14.31
C GLU A 33 -3.31 2.71 13.74
N PRO A 34 -4.64 2.59 13.52
CA PRO A 34 -5.20 1.39 12.89
C PRO A 34 -4.70 1.17 11.46
N LEU A 35 -4.40 2.25 10.73
CA LEU A 35 -3.90 2.16 9.36
C LEU A 35 -2.46 1.67 9.31
N GLN A 36 -1.63 2.05 10.29
CA GLN A 36 -0.24 1.59 10.41
C GLN A 36 -0.17 0.08 10.68
N LYS A 37 -1.12 -0.46 11.45
CA LYS A 37 -1.20 -1.88 11.81
C LYS A 37 -1.87 -2.75 10.74
N SER A 38 -2.39 -2.16 9.67
CA SER A 38 -3.18 -2.85 8.65
C SER A 38 -2.33 -3.51 7.56
N GLY A 39 -2.66 -4.76 7.24
CA GLY A 39 -2.02 -5.51 6.15
C GLY A 39 -2.25 -4.88 4.76
N SER A 40 -3.34 -4.12 4.60
CA SER A 40 -3.66 -3.34 3.41
C SER A 40 -2.53 -2.45 2.90
N LEU A 41 -1.66 -1.96 3.79
CA LEU A 41 -0.48 -1.18 3.41
C LEU A 41 0.36 -1.94 2.40
N TRP A 42 0.55 -3.24 2.57
CA TRP A 42 1.44 -4.04 1.73
C TRP A 42 0.72 -4.63 0.53
N LYS A 43 -0.60 -4.80 0.61
CA LYS A 43 -1.43 -5.28 -0.50
C LYS A 43 -1.59 -4.27 -1.62
N CYS A 44 -1.63 -2.96 -1.33
CA CYS A 44 -1.83 -1.95 -2.38
C CYS A 44 -0.73 -2.01 -3.47
N LEU A 45 -1.14 -2.26 -4.72
CA LEU A 45 -0.26 -2.41 -5.87
C LEU A 45 0.29 -1.10 -6.44
N SER A 46 -0.10 0.06 -5.87
CA SER A 46 0.26 1.38 -6.41
C SER A 46 -0.07 1.53 -7.91
N CYS A 47 -1.16 0.91 -8.40
CA CYS A 47 -1.59 0.99 -9.80
C CYS A 47 -2.37 2.27 -10.15
N PHE A 48 -2.70 3.10 -9.15
CA PHE A 48 -3.40 4.38 -9.27
C PHE A 48 -4.81 4.36 -9.90
N ALA A 49 -5.41 3.19 -10.16
CA ALA A 49 -6.77 3.08 -10.69
C ALA A 49 -7.81 3.83 -9.82
N CYS A 50 -7.64 3.77 -8.50
CA CYS A 50 -8.51 4.47 -7.54
C CYS A 50 -8.41 6.01 -7.62
N VAL A 51 -7.27 6.54 -8.06
CA VAL A 51 -7.06 7.98 -8.26
C VAL A 51 -7.73 8.42 -9.55
N GLN A 52 -7.46 7.70 -10.66
CA GLN A 52 -7.97 8.03 -11.99
C GLN A 52 -9.50 7.98 -12.07
N ARG A 53 -10.14 7.05 -11.34
CA ARG A 53 -11.59 6.84 -11.39
C ARG A 53 -12.36 7.65 -10.34
N CYS A 54 -11.68 8.44 -9.50
CA CYS A 54 -12.34 9.19 -8.43
C CYS A 54 -13.10 10.40 -9.00
N PRO A 55 -14.43 10.51 -8.85
CA PRO A 55 -15.19 11.67 -9.32
C PRO A 55 -14.97 12.93 -8.47
N ARG A 56 -14.16 12.87 -7.42
CA ARG A 56 -13.92 13.95 -6.45
C ARG A 56 -12.42 14.28 -6.28
N ASP A 57 -11.57 13.77 -7.17
CA ASP A 57 -10.10 13.90 -7.12
C ASP A 57 -9.46 13.52 -5.76
N VAL A 58 -10.08 12.58 -5.04
CA VAL A 58 -9.45 11.98 -3.85
C VAL A 58 -8.34 11.04 -4.34
N LYS A 59 -7.23 10.98 -3.57
CA LYS A 59 -6.02 10.23 -3.96
C LYS A 59 -5.73 9.06 -3.00
N PRO A 60 -6.58 8.01 -2.90
CA PRO A 60 -6.41 6.94 -1.92
C PRO A 60 -5.05 6.23 -2.00
N ALA A 61 -4.54 5.96 -3.20
CA ALA A 61 -3.23 5.33 -3.38
C ALA A 61 -2.10 6.17 -2.75
N LYS A 62 -2.18 7.50 -2.81
CA LYS A 62 -1.19 8.39 -2.18
C LYS A 62 -1.31 8.39 -0.65
N LEU A 63 -2.53 8.27 -0.11
CA LEU A 63 -2.74 8.15 1.34
C LEU A 63 -2.16 6.83 1.87
N ILE A 64 -2.44 5.72 1.20
CA ILE A 64 -1.90 4.40 1.58
C ILE A 64 -0.37 4.43 1.55
N GLU A 65 0.23 5.00 0.49
CA GLU A 65 1.68 5.18 0.40
C GLU A 65 2.23 6.06 1.53
N ALA A 66 1.57 7.18 1.85
CA ALA A 66 2.01 8.06 2.93
C ALA A 66 2.07 7.33 4.27
N ILE A 67 1.04 6.54 4.61
CA ILE A 67 1.03 5.76 5.85
C ILE A 67 2.07 4.64 5.80
N ARG A 68 2.21 3.93 4.68
CA ARG A 68 3.27 2.92 4.49
C ARG A 68 4.65 3.51 4.78
N LEU A 69 4.92 4.71 4.28
CA LEU A 69 6.18 5.41 4.52
C LEU A 69 6.39 5.84 5.97
N THR A 70 5.33 6.10 6.73
CA THR A 70 5.47 6.33 8.19
C THR A 70 5.96 5.08 8.90
N VAL A 71 5.46 3.90 8.52
CA VAL A 71 5.90 2.62 9.09
C VAL A 71 7.33 2.31 8.67
N ILE A 72 7.65 2.34 7.36
CA ILE A 72 8.99 2.00 6.86
C ILE A 72 10.09 2.88 7.48
N ARG A 73 9.81 4.17 7.70
CA ARG A 73 10.79 5.13 8.24
C ARG A 73 11.03 4.97 9.73
N GLU A 74 10.19 4.24 10.45
CA GLU A 74 10.49 3.86 11.83
C GLU A 74 11.66 2.87 11.85
N ARG A 75 12.61 3.07 12.76
CA ARG A 75 13.84 2.28 12.81
C ARG A 75 13.50 0.80 13.00
N GLY A 76 13.87 -0.03 12.02
CA GLY A 76 13.68 -1.48 12.07
C GLY A 76 12.33 -1.97 11.55
N GLN A 77 11.52 -1.12 10.91
CA GLN A 77 10.18 -1.47 10.39
C GLN A 77 10.15 -1.62 8.85
N ASN A 78 11.29 -1.98 8.24
CA ASN A 78 11.31 -2.41 6.84
C ASN A 78 10.52 -3.72 6.70
N TYR A 79 9.73 -3.84 5.64
CA TYR A 79 8.98 -5.06 5.38
C TYR A 79 9.86 -6.14 4.72
N LEU A 80 10.95 -5.73 4.08
CA LEU A 80 11.93 -6.61 3.47
C LEU A 80 13.33 -6.02 3.63
N SER A 81 14.26 -6.77 4.21
CA SER A 81 15.68 -6.42 4.33
C SER A 81 16.48 -6.92 3.13
N PRO A 82 17.55 -6.21 2.70
CA PRO A 82 18.48 -6.72 1.70
C PRO A 82 19.10 -8.08 2.06
N ASP A 83 19.31 -8.34 3.35
CA ASP A 83 19.93 -9.57 3.85
C ASP A 83 19.03 -10.80 3.69
N GLU A 84 17.73 -10.60 3.47
CA GLU A 84 16.72 -11.65 3.25
C GLU A 84 16.59 -12.05 1.78
N ILE A 85 17.17 -11.27 0.85
CA ILE A 85 17.05 -11.54 -0.59
C ILE A 85 17.72 -12.85 -1.01
N PRO A 86 18.96 -13.17 -0.59
CA PRO A 86 19.63 -14.38 -1.08
C PRO A 86 18.83 -15.66 -0.87
N GLN A 87 18.04 -15.75 0.20
CA GLN A 87 17.18 -16.92 0.47
C GLN A 87 15.90 -16.95 -0.39
N LEU A 88 15.53 -15.84 -1.01
CA LEU A 88 14.33 -15.68 -1.84
C LEU A 88 14.63 -15.69 -3.34
N LEU A 89 15.90 -15.78 -3.74
CA LEU A 89 16.30 -15.80 -5.15
C LEU A 89 15.94 -17.13 -5.82
N ASP A 90 15.15 -17.03 -6.90
CA ASP A 90 14.82 -18.10 -7.82
C ASP A 90 15.40 -17.75 -9.20
N PRO A 91 16.03 -18.68 -9.95
CA PRO A 91 16.46 -18.46 -11.34
C PRO A 91 15.38 -17.90 -12.27
N GLN A 92 14.10 -18.14 -12.00
CA GLN A 92 12.97 -17.62 -12.78
C GLN A 92 12.56 -16.21 -12.37
N LEU A 93 13.14 -15.66 -11.30
CA LEU A 93 12.73 -14.39 -10.74
C LEU A 93 13.23 -13.23 -11.61
N PRO A 94 12.33 -12.42 -12.19
CA PRO A 94 12.74 -11.31 -13.02
C PRO A 94 13.41 -10.24 -12.16
N GLN A 95 14.57 -9.73 -12.58
CA GLN A 95 15.32 -8.69 -11.85
C GLN A 95 14.47 -7.44 -11.56
N GLN A 96 13.51 -7.13 -12.45
CA GLN A 96 12.55 -6.05 -12.26
C GLN A 96 11.69 -6.21 -10.98
N LEU A 97 11.38 -7.45 -10.58
CA LEU A 97 10.63 -7.73 -9.37
C LEU A 97 11.43 -7.32 -8.13
N LEU A 98 12.73 -7.61 -8.08
CA LEU A 98 13.61 -7.20 -6.97
C LEU A 98 13.61 -5.68 -6.81
N VAL A 99 13.85 -4.95 -7.90
CA VAL A 99 13.86 -3.48 -7.89
C VAL A 99 12.51 -2.92 -7.42
N SER A 100 11.40 -3.50 -7.90
CA SER A 100 10.06 -3.08 -7.50
C SER A 100 9.77 -3.40 -6.02
N ALA A 101 10.20 -4.56 -5.53
CA ALA A 101 10.02 -4.98 -4.16
C ALA A 101 10.77 -4.05 -3.21
N PHE A 102 12.06 -3.81 -3.44
CA PHE A 102 12.85 -2.88 -2.64
C PHE A 102 12.27 -1.48 -2.63
N ARG A 103 11.84 -0.95 -3.78
CA ARG A 103 11.20 0.37 -3.86
C ARG A 103 9.95 0.47 -2.97
N LYS A 104 9.22 -0.64 -2.76
CA LYS A 104 7.95 -0.67 -2.04
C LYS A 104 8.11 -1.05 -0.55
N TYR A 105 9.09 -1.90 -0.24
CA TYR A 105 9.21 -2.58 1.05
C TYR A 105 10.42 -2.11 1.89
N SER A 106 11.30 -1.30 1.30
CA SER A 106 12.46 -0.71 1.96
C SER A 106 12.64 0.75 1.55
N LYS A 107 13.09 1.61 2.47
CA LYS A 107 13.62 2.93 2.13
C LYS A 107 14.81 3.30 3.00
#